data_AF-A0A2A3TAE7-F1
#
_entry.id   AF-A0A2A3TAE7-F1
#
_cell.length_a   1.000
_cell.length_b   1.000
_cell.length_c   1.000
_cell.angle_alpha   90.00
_cell.angle_beta   90.00
_cell.angle_gamma   90.00
#
_symmetry.space_group_name_H-M   'P 1'
#
loop_
_entity.id
_entity.type
_entity.pdbx_description
1 polymer ?
#
loop_
_entity_poly.entity_id
_entity_poly.type
_entity_poly.pdbx_seq_one_letter_code
_entity_poly.pdbx_strand_id
1 'polypeptide(L)' 'MTNDKKMKIMCKWCNVSKTCHIVSQEITEHQGNYGIDSIMMAKVKIHKHFKGKNYCKGSDRTITVPLDKVLKDNEKNRD' A
#
# COMPACT_ATOMS: atom_id res chain seq x y z
N MET A 1 -7.11 -12.42 -17.34
CA MET A 1 -5.73 -12.44 -16.83
C MET A 1 -5.53 -11.25 -15.91
N THR A 2 -5.94 -11.40 -14.66
CA THR A 2 -5.79 -10.37 -13.62
C THR A 2 -4.31 -10.28 -13.31
N ASN A 3 -3.64 -9.27 -13.88
CA ASN A 3 -2.25 -9.00 -13.62
C ASN A 3 -2.16 -8.54 -12.17
N ASP A 4 -2.03 -9.51 -11.26
CA ASP A 4 -1.86 -9.33 -9.82
C ASP A 4 -0.61 -8.48 -9.65
N LYS A 5 -0.79 -7.14 -9.58
CA LYS A 5 0.28 -6.17 -9.39
C LYS A 5 0.84 -6.40 -7.99
N LYS A 6 1.69 -7.42 -7.87
CA LYS A 6 2.49 -7.72 -6.70
C LYS A 6 3.40 -6.51 -6.49
N MET A 7 3.21 -5.85 -5.36
CA MET A 7 4.03 -4.72 -4.94
C MET A 7 4.77 -5.10 -3.67
N LYS A 8 5.90 -4.47 -3.40
CA LYS A 8 6.49 -4.48 -2.06
C LYS A 8 6.12 -3.17 -1.37
N ILE A 9 5.48 -3.27 -0.20
CA ILE A 9 5.31 -2.11 0.68
C ILE A 9 6.01 -2.35 2.01
N MET A 10 6.53 -1.29 2.60
CA MET A 10 7.05 -1.33 3.97
C MET A 10 5.91 -1.39 4.98
N CYS A 11 5.86 -2.46 5.77
CA CYS A 11 4.95 -2.50 6.91
C CYS A 11 5.46 -1.58 8.02
N LYS A 12 4.75 -0.48 8.29
CA LYS A 12 5.10 0.49 9.34
C LYS A 12 5.27 -0.11 10.74
N TRP A 13 4.70 -1.28 11.02
CA TRP A 13 4.75 -1.91 12.34
C TRP A 13 6.03 -2.69 12.60
N CYS A 14 6.62 -3.26 11.54
CA CYS A 14 7.84 -4.06 11.64
C CYS A 14 9.01 -3.48 10.85
N ASN A 15 8.80 -2.40 10.08
CA ASN A 15 9.79 -1.77 9.18
C ASN A 15 10.40 -2.77 8.18
N VAL A 16 9.65 -3.83 7.84
CA VAL A 16 10.07 -4.82 6.85
C VAL A 16 9.22 -4.65 5.60
N SER A 17 9.86 -4.71 4.44
CA SER A 17 9.17 -4.75 3.15
C SER A 17 8.48 -6.10 2.96
N LYS A 18 7.20 -6.06 2.57
CA LYS A 18 6.38 -7.26 2.36
C LYS A 18 5.66 -7.17 1.03
N THR A 19 5.60 -8.31 0.36
CA THR A 19 4.82 -8.46 -0.86
C THR A 19 3.33 -8.33 -0.54
N CYS A 20 2.66 -7.44 -1.24
CA CYS A 20 1.26 -7.06 -1.09
C CYS A 20 0.61 -6.98 -2.48
N HIS A 21 -0.72 -6.84 -2.54
CA HIS A 21 -1.45 -6.67 -3.81
C HIS A 21 -2.43 -5.49 -3.73
N ILE A 22 -2.61 -4.81 -4.87
CA ILE A 22 -3.67 -3.79 -5.02
C ILE A 22 -4.98 -4.56 -5.17
N VAL A 23 -5.91 -4.36 -4.23
CA VAL A 23 -7.25 -4.91 -4.31
C VAL A 23 -8.15 -4.01 -5.17
N SER A 24 -8.01 -2.70 -5.02
CA SER A 24 -8.80 -1.72 -5.77
C SER A 24 -8.09 -0.38 -5.87
N GLN A 25 -8.49 0.45 -6.83
CA GLN A 25 -8.02 1.83 -6.99
C GLN A 25 -9.25 2.72 -7.09
N GLU A 26 -9.23 3.84 -6.37
CA GLU A 26 -10.34 4.79 -6.31
C GLU A 26 -9.77 6.20 -6.44
N ILE A 27 -10.46 7.07 -7.17
CA ILE A 27 -10.10 8.49 -7.24
C ILE A 27 -10.82 9.18 -6.09
N THR A 28 -10.09 9.92 -5.27
CA THR A 28 -10.65 10.75 -4.21
C THR A 28 -10.38 12.20 -4.53
N GLU A 29 -11.44 12.98 -4.61
CA GLU A 29 -11.36 14.43 -4.75
C GLU A 29 -11.08 15.03 -3.38
N HIS A 30 -9.96 15.73 -3.28
CA HIS A 30 -9.59 16.50 -2.10
C HIS A 30 -9.84 17.97 -2.40
N GLN A 31 -10.80 18.58 -1.70
CA GLN A 31 -11.02 20.02 -1.78
C GLN A 31 -9.93 20.73 -0.99
N GLY A 32 -8.88 21.16 -1.68
CA GLY A 32 -7.82 21.99 -1.14
C GLY A 32 -8.17 23.47 -1.17
N ASN A 33 -7.35 24.29 -0.52
CA ASN A 33 -7.55 25.74 -0.43
C ASN A 33 -7.41 26.47 -1.77
N TYR A 34 -6.87 25.81 -2.81
CA TYR A 34 -6.61 26.36 -4.14
C TYR A 34 -7.37 25.61 -5.27
N GLY A 35 -8.26 24.67 -4.95
CA GLY A 35 -9.01 23.90 -5.94
C GLY A 35 -9.34 22.47 -5.53
N ILE A 36 -9.88 21.69 -6.48
CA ILE A 36 -10.15 20.26 -6.31
C ILE A 36 -8.94 19.49 -6.83
N ASP A 37 -8.22 18.83 -5.93
CA ASP A 37 -7.12 17.92 -6.26
C ASP A 37 -7.65 16.49 -6.32
N SER A 38 -7.64 15.89 -7.51
CA SER A 38 -8.01 14.48 -7.70
C SER A 38 -6.83 13.58 -7.40
N ILE A 39 -6.85 12.88 -6.26
CA ILE A 39 -5.78 11.98 -5.84
C ILE A 39 -6.23 10.53 -6.06
N MET A 40 -5.42 9.77 -6.82
CA MET A 40 -5.66 8.34 -6.98
C MET A 40 -5.19 7.59 -5.72
N MET A 41 -6.15 6.99 -5.03
CA MET A 41 -5.95 6.13 -3.86
C MET A 41 -5.93 4.66 -4.29
N ALA A 42 -5.08 3.86 -3.64
CA ALA A 42 -5.00 2.42 -3.82
C ALA A 42 -5.34 1.72 -2.51
N LYS A 43 -6.29 0.78 -2.57
CA LYS A 43 -6.57 -0.19 -1.51
C LYS A 43 -5.58 -1.34 -1.65
N VAL A 44 -4.62 -1.41 -0.74
CA VAL A 44 -3.56 -2.42 -0.73
C VAL A 44 -3.83 -3.41 0.39
N LYS A 45 -3.88 -4.70 0.07
CA LYS A 45 -3.99 -5.76 1.07
C LYS A 45 -2.61 -6.28 1.44
N ILE A 46 -2.29 -6.13 2.72
CA ILE A 46 -1.08 -6.64 3.35
C ILE A 46 -1.35 -8.06 3.81
N HIS A 47 -0.56 -9.01 3.30
CA HIS A 47 -0.70 -10.42 3.69
C HIS A 47 -0.22 -10.70 5.12
N LYS A 48 -0.59 -11.90 5.60
CA LYS A 48 -0.10 -12.43 6.86
C LYS A 48 1.43 -12.46 6.91
N HIS A 49 2.02 -11.77 7.87
CA HIS A 49 3.46 -11.79 8.09
C HIS A 49 3.82 -11.66 9.58
N PHE A 50 5.00 -12.17 9.91
CA PHE A 50 5.54 -12.19 11.26
C PHE A 50 6.52 -11.02 11.49
N LYS A 51 6.60 -10.58 12.74
CA LYS A 51 7.64 -9.71 13.29
C LYS A 51 8.38 -10.52 14.36
N GLY A 52 9.55 -11.06 14.01
CA GLY A 52 10.25 -12.02 14.87
C GLY A 52 9.41 -13.28 15.08
N LYS A 53 9.17 -13.65 16.34
CA LYS A 53 8.36 -14.85 16.70
C LYS A 53 6.84 -14.60 16.76
N ASN A 54 6.39 -13.36 16.64
CA ASN A 54 4.97 -12.99 16.78
C ASN A 54 4.37 -12.51 15.45
N TYR A 55 3.05 -12.60 15.29
CA TYR A 55 2.36 -11.97 14.17
C TYR A 55 2.49 -10.45 14.24
N CYS A 56 2.71 -9.82 13.09
CA CYS A 56 2.79 -8.37 13.04
C CYS A 56 1.39 -7.75 13.20
N LYS A 57 1.25 -6.71 14.02
CA LYS A 57 -0.04 -6.02 14.21
C LYS A 57 -0.59 -5.36 12.93
N GLY A 58 0.30 -5.02 12.00
CA GLY A 58 -0.04 -4.45 10.68
C GLY A 58 -0.31 -5.48 9.59
N SER A 59 -0.34 -6.76 9.95
CA SER A 59 -0.52 -7.90 9.06
C SER A 59 -2.00 -8.15 8.74
N ASP A 60 -2.29 -8.80 7.62
CA ASP A 60 -3.64 -9.24 7.21
C ASP A 60 -4.68 -8.11 7.17
N ARG A 61 -4.26 -6.94 6.69
CA ARG A 61 -5.08 -5.73 6.69
C ARG A 61 -5.07 -5.07 5.33
N THR A 62 -6.20 -4.49 4.97
CA THR A 62 -6.31 -3.62 3.81
C THR A 62 -6.10 -2.19 4.26
N ILE A 63 -5.18 -1.48 3.61
CA ILE A 63 -4.91 -0.06 3.84
C ILE A 63 -5.25 0.73 2.59
N THR A 64 -5.73 1.97 2.77
CA THR A 64 -5.91 2.92 1.66
C THR A 64 -4.77 3.92 1.70
N VAL A 65 -4.02 4.02 0.60
CA VAL A 65 -2.86 4.89 0.49
C VAL A 65 -2.79 5.50 -0.90
N PRO A 66 -2.22 6.71 -1.07
CA PRO A 66 -2.04 7.30 -2.40
C PRO A 66 -1.21 6.38 -3.31
N LEU A 67 -1.67 6.17 -4.54
CA LEU A 67 -1.02 5.26 -5.49
C LEU A 67 0.43 5.68 -5.75
N ASP A 68 0.68 6.98 -5.92
CA ASP A 68 2.03 7.53 -6.12
C ASP A 68 3.00 7.10 -5.02
N LYS A 69 2.53 7.10 -3.76
CA LYS A 69 3.33 6.67 -2.62
C LYS A 69 3.62 5.17 -2.65
N VAL A 70 2.64 4.35 -3.06
CA VAL A 70 2.80 2.90 -3.21
C VAL A 70 3.82 2.57 -4.30
N LEU A 71 3.75 3.26 -5.43
CA LEU A 71 4.69 3.07 -6.54
C LEU A 71 6.12 3.43 -6.13
N LYS A 72 6.30 4.59 -5.48
CA LYS A 72 7.60 5.02 -4.93
C LYS A 72 8.18 4.04 -3.91
N ASP A 73 7.34 3.51 -3.01
CA ASP A 73 7.79 2.54 -2.01
C ASP A 73 8.19 1.21 -2.68
N ASN A 74 7.41 0.78 -3.67
CA ASN A 74 7.72 -0.41 -4.45
C ASN A 74 9.04 -0.27 -5.23
N GLU A 75 9.29 0.87 -5.88
CA GLU A 75 10.56 1.13 -6.58
C GLU A 75 11.75 1.13 -5.64
N LYS A 76 11.64 1.73 -4.45
CA LYS A 76 12.72 1.74 -3.44
C LYS A 76 13.04 0.36 -2.87
N ASN A 77 12.09 -0.57 -2.92
CA ASN A 77 12.23 -1.93 -2.39
C ASN A 77 12.33 -3.00 -3.48
N ARG A 78 12.51 -2.57 -4.74
CA ARG A 78 12.73 -3.44 -5.89
C ARG A 78 14.18 -3.91 -5.87
N ASP A 79 14.40 -5.00 -5.15
CA ASP A 79 15.60 -5.85 -5.26
C ASP A 79 15.83 -6.27 -6.71
#